data_AF-V5HIY4-F1
#
_entry.id   AF-V5HIY4-F1
#
_cell.length_a   1.000
_cell.length_b   1.000
_cell.length_c   1.000
_cell.angle_alpha   90.00
_cell.angle_beta   90.00
_cell.angle_gamma   90.00
#
_symmetry.space_group_name_H-M   'P 1'
#
loop_
_entity.id
_entity.type
_entity.pdbx_description
1 polymer ?
#
loop_
_entity_poly.entity_id
_entity_poly.type
_entity_poly.pdbx_seq_one_letter_code
_entity_poly.pdbx_strand_id
1 'polypeptide(L)'
;ASLSRSAKILPNRPPTMRAVTFFIVTLLVLESFSIMCKATAAPAWQVTAKRPKCYQVECTTNDQCRVGSCTYCNNGLWGDNYCH
;
A
#
# COMPACT_ATOMS: atom_id res chain seq x y z
N ALA A 1 -38.94 4.52 -2.79
CA ALA A 1 -39.32 3.50 -1.79
C ALA A 1 -38.05 2.91 -1.19
N SER A 2 -37.75 3.26 0.07
CA SER A 2 -36.61 2.72 0.82
C SER A 2 -36.95 1.31 1.27
N LEU A 3 -36.32 0.31 0.66
CA LEU A 3 -36.36 -1.08 1.13
C LEU A 3 -35.13 -1.32 2.00
N SER A 4 -35.21 -0.85 3.23
CA SER A 4 -34.38 -1.31 4.33
C SER A 4 -34.59 -2.82 4.48
N ARG A 5 -33.71 -3.63 3.87
CA ARG A 5 -33.58 -5.05 4.20
C ARG A 5 -32.92 -5.12 5.58
N SER A 6 -33.74 -4.92 6.59
CA SER A 6 -33.41 -5.33 7.96
C SER A 6 -33.26 -6.85 7.93
N ALA A 7 -32.01 -7.32 7.88
CA ALA A 7 -31.69 -8.72 8.00
C ALA A 7 -32.08 -9.16 9.42
N LYS A 8 -33.29 -9.70 9.53
CA LYS A 8 -33.76 -10.35 10.75
C LYS A 8 -32.98 -11.65 10.90
N ILE A 9 -31.79 -11.54 11.49
CA ILE A 9 -30.99 -12.68 11.94
C ILE A 9 -31.82 -13.32 13.05
N LEU A 10 -32.48 -14.43 12.71
CA LEU A 10 -33.11 -15.31 13.69
C LEU A 10 -31.99 -15.83 14.61
N PRO A 11 -31.98 -15.46 15.90
CA PRO A 11 -31.03 -16.06 16.83
C PRO A 11 -31.40 -17.54 16.93
N ASN A 12 -30.42 -18.44 16.81
CA ASN A 12 -30.56 -19.91 16.97
C ASN A 12 -30.84 -20.76 15.72
N ARG A 13 -30.58 -20.30 14.49
CA ARG A 13 -30.48 -21.25 13.36
C ARG A 13 -29.05 -21.82 13.30
N PRO A 14 -28.84 -23.15 13.38
CA PRO A 14 -27.51 -23.71 13.26
C PRO A 14 -26.94 -23.29 11.90
N PRO A 15 -25.70 -22.78 11.84
CA PRO A 15 -25.07 -22.44 10.59
C PRO A 15 -25.07 -23.70 9.73
N THR A 16 -25.59 -23.59 8.50
CA THR A 16 -25.49 -24.68 7.54
C THR A 16 -24.02 -25.04 7.34
N MET A 17 -23.66 -26.31 7.09
CA MET A 17 -22.26 -26.72 6.92
C MET A 17 -21.48 -25.79 5.98
N ARG A 18 -22.15 -25.29 4.93
CA ARG A 18 -21.58 -24.32 3.98
C ARG A 18 -21.13 -23.03 4.65
N ALA A 19 -21.94 -22.45 5.54
CA ALA A 19 -21.60 -21.21 6.25
C ALA A 19 -20.40 -21.40 7.17
N VAL A 20 -20.30 -22.56 7.82
CA VAL A 20 -19.14 -22.92 8.67
C VAL A 20 -17.88 -23.06 7.82
N THR A 21 -17.96 -23.72 6.66
CA THR A 21 -16.83 -23.85 5.74
C THR A 21 -16.35 -22.48 5.24
N PHE A 22 -17.26 -21.59 4.82
CA PHE A 22 -16.88 -20.25 4.39
C PHE A 22 -16.20 -19.46 5.51
N PHE A 23 -16.70 -19.56 6.74
CA PHE A 23 -16.11 -18.90 7.89
C PHE A 23 -14.68 -19.41 8.17
N ILE A 24 -14.48 -20.73 8.19
CA ILE A 24 -13.16 -21.34 8.41
C ILE A 24 -12.17 -20.95 7.30
N VAL A 25 -12.58 -21.02 6.03
CA VAL A 25 -11.74 -20.62 4.88
C VAL A 25 -11.36 -19.14 4.98
N THR A 26 -12.31 -18.26 5.33
CA THR A 26 -12.05 -16.83 5.45
C THR A 26 -11.04 -16.53 6.58
N LEU A 27 -11.14 -17.23 7.72
CA LEU A 27 -10.17 -17.10 8.80
C LEU A 27 -8.77 -17.58 8.42
N LEU A 28 -8.66 -18.73 7.74
CA LEU A 28 -7.37 -19.25 7.24
C LEU A 28 -6.71 -18.27 6.26
N VAL A 29 -7.50 -17.69 5.37
CA VAL A 29 -7.04 -16.68 4.42
C VAL A 29 -6.57 -15.43 5.18
N LEU A 30 -7.33 -14.94 6.16
CA LEU A 30 -6.97 -13.75 6.93
C LEU A 30 -5.68 -13.92 7.75
N GLU A 31 -5.46 -15.09 8.34
CA GLU A 31 -4.21 -15.44 9.05
C GLU A 31 -3.01 -15.44 8.09
N SER A 32 -3.16 -16.03 6.90
CA SER A 32 -2.10 -16.04 5.89
C SER A 32 -1.71 -14.64 5.41
N PHE A 33 -2.68 -13.73 5.26
CA PHE A 33 -2.42 -12.33 4.93
C PHE A 33 -1.82 -11.55 6.10
N SER A 34 -2.21 -11.86 7.34
CA SER A 34 -1.67 -11.21 8.53
C SER A 34 -0.16 -11.45 8.69
N ILE A 35 0.31 -12.66 8.36
CA ILE A 35 1.75 -12.98 8.37
C ILE A 35 2.50 -12.17 7.30
N MET A 36 1.94 -12.04 6.10
CA MET A 36 2.55 -11.31 4.99
C MET A 36 2.57 -9.78 5.21
N CYS A 37 1.48 -9.21 5.73
CA CYS A 37 1.42 -7.77 6.04
C CYS A 37 2.35 -7.37 7.19
N LYS A 38 2.57 -8.25 8.18
CA LYS A 38 3.50 -7.99 9.28
C LYS A 38 4.97 -8.03 8.82
N ALA A 39 5.27 -8.76 7.75
CA ALA A 39 6.58 -8.77 7.12
C ALA A 39 6.90 -7.50 6.30
N THR A 40 5.88 -6.70 5.95
CA THR A 40 6.06 -5.48 5.13
C THR A 40 6.08 -4.18 5.93
N ALA A 41 5.82 -4.23 7.25
CA ALA A 41 6.12 -3.11 8.12
C ALA A 41 7.64 -3.03 8.30
N ALA A 42 8.31 -2.43 7.32
CA ALA A 42 9.72 -2.08 7.42
C ALA A 42 9.92 -1.36 8.76
N PRO A 43 10.84 -1.85 9.61
CA PRO A 43 10.95 -1.35 10.95
C PRO A 43 11.30 0.15 10.92
N ALA A 44 10.76 0.93 11.85
CA ALA A 44 10.90 2.40 11.89
C ALA A 44 12.36 2.91 11.98
N TRP A 45 13.32 2.01 12.22
CA TRP A 45 14.76 2.29 12.19
C TRP A 45 15.40 2.13 10.81
N GLN A 46 14.67 1.69 9.79
CA GLN A 46 15.05 1.96 8.40
C GLN A 46 14.98 3.47 8.20
N VAL A 47 16.07 4.12 8.62
CA VAL A 47 16.43 5.49 8.35
C VAL A 47 15.97 5.81 6.95
N THR A 48 15.09 6.81 6.83
CA THR A 48 14.74 7.44 5.56
C THR A 48 16.04 7.53 4.78
N ALA A 49 16.19 6.74 3.72
CA ALA A 49 17.44 6.65 2.97
C ALA A 49 17.87 8.09 2.74
N LYS A 50 19.03 8.50 3.28
CA LYS A 50 19.49 9.90 3.25
C LYS A 50 19.64 10.28 1.77
N ARG A 51 18.55 10.75 1.16
CA ARG A 51 18.56 11.20 -0.22
C ARG A 51 19.40 12.47 -0.25
N PRO A 52 20.33 12.58 -1.20
CA PRO A 52 21.04 13.82 -1.44
C PRO A 52 20.05 14.97 -1.59
N LYS A 53 20.40 16.17 -1.10
CA LYS A 53 19.50 17.33 -1.12
C LYS A 53 19.02 17.69 -2.53
N CYS A 54 19.77 17.32 -3.57
CA CYS A 54 19.41 17.57 -4.95
C CYS A 54 18.16 16.79 -5.41
N TYR A 55 17.76 15.71 -4.74
CA TYR A 55 16.51 14.98 -5.00
C TYR A 55 15.24 15.75 -4.60
N GLN A 56 15.39 16.92 -3.99
CA GLN A 56 14.29 17.83 -3.68
C GLN A 56 14.13 18.95 -4.73
N VAL A 57 15.01 18.99 -5.74
CA VAL A 57 14.99 19.99 -6.80
C VAL A 57 14.11 19.49 -7.94
N GLU A 58 13.02 20.20 -8.19
CA GLU A 58 12.18 19.99 -9.38
C GLU A 58 12.93 20.42 -10.64
N CYS A 59 12.76 19.66 -11.71
CA CYS A 59 13.47 19.89 -12.95
C CYS A 59 12.60 19.56 -14.17
N THR A 60 12.91 20.23 -15.28
CA THR A 60 12.35 19.97 -16.61
C THR A 60 13.44 19.58 -17.60
N THR A 61 14.69 19.96 -17.33
CA THR A 61 15.86 19.73 -18.18
C THR A 61 17.07 19.33 -17.34
N ASN A 62 17.97 18.53 -17.91
CA ASN A 62 19.16 18.03 -17.21
C ASN A 62 20.07 19.16 -16.67
N ASP A 63 20.12 20.31 -17.33
CA ASP A 63 20.98 21.43 -16.95
C ASP A 63 20.67 22.00 -15.55
N GLN A 64 19.41 21.88 -15.10
CA GLN A 64 18.95 22.35 -13.79
C GLN A 64 19.46 21.46 -12.64
N CYS A 65 19.92 20.24 -12.95
CA CYS A 65 20.32 19.25 -11.98
C CYS A 65 21.82 19.23 -11.70
N ARG A 66 22.61 20.16 -12.27
CA ARG A 66 24.06 20.29 -12.03
C ARG A 66 24.39 20.86 -10.65
N VAL A 67 23.74 20.34 -9.61
CA VAL A 67 23.87 20.77 -8.22
C VAL A 67 24.34 19.59 -7.36
N GLY A 68 25.58 19.65 -6.90
CA GLY A 68 26.17 18.62 -6.04
C GLY A 68 26.42 17.31 -6.80
N SER A 69 25.82 16.22 -6.31
CA SER A 69 25.98 14.87 -6.88
C SER A 69 24.96 14.51 -7.97
N CYS A 70 23.87 15.29 -8.09
CA CYS A 70 22.89 15.06 -9.15
C CYS A 70 23.43 15.61 -10.47
N THR A 71 23.02 14.98 -11.57
CA THR A 71 23.50 15.31 -12.92
C THR A 71 22.40 15.30 -13.97
N TYR A 72 21.27 14.64 -13.70
CA TYR A 72 20.20 14.50 -14.66
C TYR A 72 18.84 14.72 -14.04
N CYS A 73 17.89 15.05 -14.91
CA CYS A 73 16.51 15.25 -14.57
C CYS A 73 15.70 14.02 -14.98
N ASN A 74 14.88 13.49 -14.07
CA ASN A 74 13.97 12.41 -14.40
C ASN A 74 12.65 12.96 -14.97
N ASN A 75 12.70 13.50 -16.18
CA ASN A 75 11.58 14.13 -16.89
C ASN A 75 10.91 13.22 -17.95
N GLY A 76 11.13 11.91 -17.88
CA GLY A 76 10.52 10.96 -18.81
C GLY A 76 9.00 10.85 -18.62
N LEU A 77 8.32 10.11 -19.51
CA LEU A 77 6.87 9.86 -19.44
C LEU A 77 6.43 9.21 -18.10
N TRP A 78 7.35 8.51 -17.46
CA TRP A 78 7.18 7.87 -16.15
C TRP A 78 8.10 8.47 -15.08
N GLY A 79 8.70 9.63 -15.35
CA GLY A 79 9.64 10.30 -14.46
C GLY A 79 8.95 11.09 -13.34
N ASP A 80 9.67 11.35 -12.26
CA ASP A 80 9.18 12.11 -11.10
C ASP A 80 9.42 13.63 -11.23
N ASN A 81 10.05 14.10 -12.30
CA ASN A 81 10.46 15.50 -12.53
C ASN A 81 11.35 16.07 -11.41
N TYR A 82 12.11 15.20 -10.75
CA TYR A 82 13.13 15.59 -9.77
C TYR A 82 14.53 15.31 -10.30
N CYS A 83 15.52 15.99 -9.74
CA CYS A 83 16.92 15.77 -10.04
C CYS A 83 17.47 14.51 -9.38
N HIS A 84 18.30 13.78 -10.11
CA HIS A 84 18.99 12.56 -9.67
C HIS A 84 20.47 12.60 -10.04
#